data_AF-A0A2N3GVY5-F1
#
_entry.id   AF-A0A2N3GVY5-F1
#
_cell.length_a   1.000
_cell.length_b   1.000
_cell.length_c   1.000
_cell.angle_alpha   90.00
_cell.angle_beta   90.00
_cell.angle_gamma   90.00
#
_symmetry.space_group_name_H-M   'P 1'
#
loop_
_entity.id
_entity.type
_entity.pdbx_description
1 polymer ?
#
loop_
_entity_poly.entity_id
_entity_poly.type
_entity_poly.pdbx_seq_one_letter_code
_entity_poly.pdbx_strand_id
1 'polypeptide(L)'
;MIALLALLPLLALGAGCSKPGLEYIPTGGTYTMDEAQAAAASTNLESVKDVRTADAPALRTERLEQLRTNGPEASALADALTKDFPSETAAVPLRIESGTIDGAECWLVIEAWGDEDGVLSHKRLWVINRTTLEIIGSSSFR
;
A
#
# COMPACT_ATOMS: atom_id res chain seq x y z
N MET A 1 -20.52 -36.00 -20.06
CA MET A 1 -20.08 -34.58 -20.13
C MET A 1 -21.05 -33.76 -19.27
N ILE A 2 -20.72 -33.54 -18.00
CA ILE A 2 -21.45 -32.61 -17.12
C ILE A 2 -20.37 -31.90 -16.30
N ALA A 3 -20.10 -30.65 -16.68
CA ALA A 3 -19.27 -29.74 -15.92
C ALA A 3 -20.11 -29.24 -14.74
N LEU A 4 -19.69 -29.53 -13.51
CA LEU A 4 -20.29 -28.95 -12.31
C LEU A 4 -19.39 -27.80 -11.86
N LEU A 5 -19.85 -26.59 -12.14
CA LEU A 5 -19.27 -25.33 -11.69
C LEU A 5 -19.10 -25.34 -10.16
N ALA A 6 -17.86 -25.22 -9.68
CA ALA A 6 -17.59 -24.87 -8.29
C ALA A 6 -17.79 -23.35 -8.11
N LEU A 7 -18.82 -22.97 -7.34
CA LEU A 7 -19.05 -21.61 -6.88
C LEU A 7 -17.95 -21.23 -5.87
N LEU A 8 -17.13 -20.22 -6.19
CA LEU A 8 -16.31 -19.50 -5.21
C LEU A 8 -17.19 -18.46 -4.48
N PRO A 9 -17.26 -18.45 -3.13
CA PRO A 9 -17.78 -17.30 -2.41
C PRO A 9 -16.63 -16.33 -2.14
N LEU A 10 -16.43 -15.34 -3.03
CA LEU A 10 -15.57 -14.20 -2.77
C LEU A 10 -16.43 -13.08 -2.13
N LEU A 11 -16.55 -13.10 -0.80
CA LEU A 11 -17.24 -12.05 -0.06
C LEU A 11 -16.44 -11.71 1.22
N ALA A 12 -15.55 -10.75 1.07
CA ALA A 12 -15.06 -9.92 2.17
C ALA A 12 -14.98 -8.47 1.68
N LEU A 13 -16.15 -7.87 1.41
CA LEU A 13 -16.30 -6.42 1.31
C LEU A 13 -16.30 -5.84 2.73
N GLY A 14 -15.11 -5.71 3.30
CA GLY A 14 -14.90 -4.78 4.40
C GLY A 14 -15.09 -3.37 3.84
N ALA A 15 -16.27 -2.80 4.02
CA ALA A 15 -16.54 -1.40 3.70
C ALA A 15 -15.75 -0.52 4.68
N GLY A 16 -14.47 -0.28 4.36
CA GLY A 16 -13.73 0.83 4.94
C GLY A 16 -14.36 2.11 4.42
N CYS A 17 -15.00 2.88 5.30
CA CYS A 17 -15.35 4.26 5.01
C CYS A 17 -14.07 5.00 4.60
N SER A 18 -13.90 5.25 3.30
CA SER A 18 -12.76 6.00 2.76
C SER A 18 -12.89 7.46 3.18
N LYS A 19 -12.39 7.80 4.37
CA LYS A 19 -11.95 9.17 4.62
C LYS A 19 -10.84 9.50 3.61
N PRO A 20 -10.75 10.73 3.10
CA PRO A 20 -9.53 11.16 2.43
C PRO A 20 -8.37 10.97 3.42
N GLY A 21 -7.44 10.07 3.09
CA GLY A 21 -6.49 9.53 4.08
C GLY A 21 -5.74 8.30 3.61
N LEU A 22 -4.94 7.74 4.50
CA LEU A 22 -4.33 6.42 4.34
C LEU A 22 -5.41 5.33 4.48
N GLU A 23 -5.54 4.45 3.50
CA GLU A 23 -6.32 3.22 3.61
C GLU A 23 -5.49 2.18 4.38
N TYR A 24 -5.99 1.74 5.54
CA TYR A 24 -5.32 0.71 6.36
C TYR A 24 -6.21 -0.53 6.48
N ILE A 25 -5.69 -1.68 6.06
CA ILE A 25 -6.38 -2.97 6.03
C ILE A 25 -5.59 -3.95 6.92
N PRO A 26 -5.96 -4.11 8.21
CA PRO A 26 -5.22 -4.94 9.15
C PRO A 26 -5.38 -6.44 8.92
N THR A 27 -6.36 -6.86 8.12
CA THR A 27 -6.63 -8.24 7.73
C THR A 27 -7.07 -8.25 6.27
N GLY A 28 -6.09 -8.33 5.39
CA GLY A 28 -6.27 -8.29 3.95
C GLY A 28 -6.34 -9.67 3.31
N GLY A 29 -6.14 -9.66 1.99
CA GLY A 29 -6.30 -10.84 1.15
C GLY A 29 -5.08 -11.76 1.06
N THR A 30 -5.27 -12.80 0.26
CA THR A 30 -4.20 -13.66 -0.26
C THR A 30 -4.06 -13.39 -1.74
N TYR A 31 -2.83 -13.17 -2.18
CA TYR A 31 -2.49 -12.80 -3.54
C TYR A 31 -1.32 -13.65 -4.05
N THR A 32 -1.21 -13.74 -5.37
CA THR A 32 0.06 -13.95 -6.05
C THR A 32 0.80 -12.63 -6.22
N MET A 33 2.10 -12.66 -6.54
CA MET A 33 2.83 -11.43 -6.86
C MET A 33 2.19 -10.65 -8.02
N ASP A 34 1.71 -11.33 -9.07
CA ASP A 34 1.06 -10.70 -10.23
C ASP A 34 -0.26 -10.00 -9.85
N GLU A 35 -1.06 -10.62 -8.98
CA GLU A 35 -2.30 -10.02 -8.48
C GLU A 35 -2.03 -8.80 -7.59
N ALA A 36 -0.99 -8.86 -6.74
CA ALA A 36 -0.59 -7.72 -5.91
C ALA A 36 -0.13 -6.54 -6.79
N GLN A 37 0.64 -6.81 -7.86
CA GLN A 37 1.04 -5.78 -8.82
C GLN A 37 -0.17 -5.20 -9.58
N ALA A 38 -1.12 -6.04 -10.00
CA ALA A 38 -2.35 -5.58 -10.64
C ALA A 38 -3.19 -4.69 -9.71
N ALA A 39 -3.31 -5.07 -8.42
CA ALA A 39 -3.98 -4.27 -7.41
C ALA A 39 -3.31 -2.89 -7.24
N ALA A 40 -1.99 -2.86 -7.13
CA ALA A 40 -1.23 -1.60 -7.05
C ALA A 40 -1.40 -0.73 -8.30
N ALA A 41 -1.33 -1.32 -9.50
CA ALA A 41 -1.55 -0.61 -10.76
C ALA A 41 -2.96 0.00 -10.86
N SER A 42 -3.96 -0.67 -10.28
CA SER A 42 -5.37 -0.22 -10.27
C SER A 42 -5.71 0.80 -9.18
N THR A 43 -4.81 1.05 -8.22
CA THR A 43 -5.07 1.95 -7.07
C THR A 43 -5.38 3.37 -7.53
N ASN A 44 -6.41 3.99 -6.96
CA ASN A 44 -6.82 5.35 -7.33
C ASN A 44 -5.90 6.41 -6.69
N LEU A 45 -5.56 7.45 -7.44
CA LEU A 45 -4.74 8.59 -7.00
C LEU A 45 -5.58 9.83 -6.61
N GLU A 46 -6.91 9.73 -6.62
CA GLU A 46 -7.81 10.87 -6.40
C GLU A 46 -7.51 11.66 -5.12
N SER A 47 -7.08 10.98 -4.04
CA SER A 47 -6.71 11.62 -2.77
C SER A 47 -5.43 12.46 -2.82
N VAL A 48 -4.63 12.32 -3.88
CA VAL A 48 -3.33 12.99 -4.05
C VAL A 48 -3.15 13.66 -5.42
N LYS A 49 -4.18 13.68 -6.28
CA LYS A 49 -4.08 14.12 -7.67
C LYS A 49 -3.51 15.53 -7.87
N ASP A 50 -3.74 16.42 -6.90
CA ASP A 50 -3.31 17.82 -6.92
C ASP A 50 -2.11 18.08 -6.00
N VAL A 51 -1.58 17.05 -5.34
CA VAL A 51 -0.43 17.17 -4.43
C VAL A 51 0.83 17.30 -5.25
N ARG A 52 1.57 18.39 -5.01
CA ARG A 52 2.89 18.61 -5.61
C ARG A 52 3.92 17.70 -4.98
N THR A 53 4.93 17.31 -5.75
CA THR A 53 6.06 16.53 -5.22
C THR A 53 6.77 17.25 -4.06
N ALA A 54 6.82 18.59 -4.09
CA ALA A 54 7.34 19.40 -2.98
C ALA A 54 6.56 19.27 -1.66
N ASP A 55 5.25 18.98 -1.72
CA ASP A 55 4.38 18.85 -0.53
C ASP A 55 4.34 17.41 -0.01
N ALA A 56 4.84 16.44 -0.78
CA ALA A 56 4.80 15.02 -0.47
C ALA A 56 5.48 14.65 0.86
N PRO A 57 6.63 15.24 1.28
CA PRO A 57 7.25 14.89 2.55
C PRO A 57 6.37 15.21 3.77
N ALA A 58 5.67 16.35 3.75
CA ALA A 58 4.75 16.73 4.81
C ALA A 58 3.55 15.78 4.87
N LEU A 59 2.96 15.48 3.71
CA LEU A 59 1.84 14.55 3.63
C LEU A 59 2.23 13.12 4.00
N ARG A 60 3.42 12.66 3.62
CA ARG A 60 3.98 11.36 4.03
C ARG A 60 4.06 11.28 5.55
N THR A 61 4.53 12.33 6.20
CA THR A 61 4.64 12.39 7.67
C THR A 61 3.27 12.21 8.31
N GLU A 62 2.26 12.97 7.85
CA GLU A 62 0.87 12.84 8.31
C GLU A 62 0.33 11.41 8.13
N ARG A 63 0.57 10.77 6.97
CA ARG A 63 0.11 9.40 6.69
C ARG A 63 0.79 8.36 7.58
N LEU A 64 2.09 8.51 7.85
CA LEU A 64 2.81 7.60 8.75
C LEU A 64 2.41 7.81 10.21
N GLU A 65 2.12 9.03 10.64
CA GLU A 65 1.51 9.29 11.95
C GLU A 65 0.13 8.64 12.07
N GLN A 66 -0.72 8.76 11.04
CA GLN A 66 -2.01 8.05 10.97
C GLN A 66 -1.82 6.54 11.11
N LEU A 67 -0.84 5.95 10.41
CA LEU A 67 -0.55 4.52 10.50
C LEU A 67 -0.22 4.10 11.93
N ARG A 68 0.63 4.84 12.64
CA ARG A 68 1.05 4.55 14.02
C ARG A 68 -0.12 4.43 14.99
N THR A 69 -1.23 5.13 14.73
CA THR A 69 -2.43 5.06 15.59
C THR A 69 -3.17 3.72 15.52
N ASN A 70 -2.85 2.85 14.55
CA ASN A 70 -3.57 1.59 14.32
C ASN A 70 -3.01 0.39 15.11
N GLY A 71 -2.06 0.62 16.02
CA GLY A 71 -1.54 -0.38 16.95
C GLY A 71 -0.06 -0.71 16.75
N PRO A 72 0.49 -1.63 17.57
CA PRO A 72 1.93 -1.87 17.64
C PRO A 72 2.56 -2.34 16.32
N GLU A 73 1.92 -3.25 15.59
CA GLU A 73 2.44 -3.75 14.30
C GLU A 73 2.46 -2.65 13.24
N ALA A 74 1.38 -1.86 13.15
CA ALA A 74 1.29 -0.72 12.24
C ALA A 74 2.33 0.36 12.58
N SER A 75 2.55 0.59 13.88
CA SER A 75 3.59 1.52 14.33
C SER A 75 4.99 1.05 13.96
N ALA A 76 5.30 -0.23 14.14
CA ALA A 76 6.58 -0.80 13.75
C ALA A 76 6.83 -0.68 12.25
N LEU A 77 5.80 -0.93 11.43
CA LEU A 77 5.87 -0.70 9.98
C LEU A 77 6.10 0.77 9.65
N ALA A 78 5.39 1.69 10.30
CA ALA A 78 5.58 3.14 10.08
C ALA A 78 7.02 3.57 10.38
N ASP A 79 7.62 3.02 11.43
CA ASP A 79 8.99 3.31 11.82
C ASP A 79 9.99 2.75 10.79
N ALA A 80 9.78 1.54 10.28
CA ALA A 80 10.57 0.98 9.18
C ALA A 80 10.46 1.84 7.91
N LEU A 81 9.24 2.26 7.54
CA LEU A 81 8.98 3.15 6.40
C LEU A 81 9.57 4.56 6.57
N THR A 82 9.88 4.95 7.80
CA THR A 82 10.52 6.24 8.12
C THR A 82 12.04 6.13 8.08
N LYS A 83 12.60 5.01 8.56
CA LYS A 83 14.04 4.81 8.73
C LYS A 83 14.73 4.32 7.45
N ASP A 84 14.15 3.33 6.79
CA ASP A 84 14.84 2.55 5.76
C ASP A 84 14.50 3.04 4.34
N PHE A 85 13.50 3.93 4.21
CA PHE A 85 13.14 4.56 2.95
C PHE A 85 13.63 6.01 2.93
N PRO A 86 14.60 6.35 2.04
CA PRO A 86 15.11 7.69 1.95
C PRO A 86 13.97 8.68 1.63
N SER A 87 13.92 9.79 2.36
CA SER A 87 12.99 10.89 2.11
C SER A 87 13.16 11.55 0.73
N GLU A 88 14.21 11.19 0.00
CA GLU A 88 14.57 11.73 -1.31
C GLU A 88 13.61 11.28 -2.42
N THR A 89 12.83 10.21 -2.22
CA THR A 89 11.66 9.97 -3.08
C THR A 89 10.43 10.57 -2.42
N ALA A 90 9.94 11.67 -2.98
CA ALA A 90 8.66 12.29 -2.65
C ALA A 90 7.50 11.30 -2.88
N ALA A 91 7.29 10.39 -1.93
CA ALA A 91 6.30 9.32 -2.02
C ALA A 91 5.38 9.28 -0.79
N VAL A 92 4.09 9.12 -1.03
CA VAL A 92 3.03 9.19 -0.02
C VAL A 92 2.28 7.86 0.01
N PRO A 93 2.26 7.14 1.15
CA PRO A 93 1.46 5.94 1.30
C PRO A 93 -0.03 6.22 1.09
N LEU A 94 -0.67 5.43 0.23
CA LEU A 94 -2.09 5.48 -0.08
C LEU A 94 -2.85 4.33 0.57
N ARG A 95 -2.30 3.12 0.48
CA ARG A 95 -2.87 1.90 1.05
C ARG A 95 -1.79 1.07 1.71
N ILE A 96 -2.10 0.59 2.92
CA ILE A 96 -1.30 -0.36 3.66
C ILE A 96 -2.20 -1.53 4.06
N GLU A 97 -1.78 -2.72 3.70
CA GLU A 97 -2.56 -3.93 3.90
C GLU A 97 -1.67 -5.04 4.45
N SER A 98 -2.14 -5.71 5.50
CA SER A 98 -1.56 -7.00 5.92
C SER A 98 -2.19 -8.11 5.10
N GLY A 99 -1.42 -9.06 4.60
CA GLY A 99 -1.95 -10.16 3.80
C GLY A 99 -0.93 -11.25 3.58
N THR A 100 -1.19 -12.09 2.59
CA THR A 100 -0.22 -13.09 2.13
C THR A 100 0.04 -12.95 0.64
N ILE A 101 1.30 -13.08 0.24
CA ILE A 101 1.73 -13.17 -1.16
C ILE A 101 2.47 -14.49 -1.35
N ASP A 102 1.98 -15.32 -2.28
CA ASP A 102 2.55 -16.65 -2.58
C ASP A 102 2.74 -17.51 -1.31
N GLY A 103 1.85 -17.35 -0.33
CA GLY A 103 1.86 -18.06 0.95
C GLY A 103 2.72 -17.43 2.06
N ALA A 104 3.47 -16.36 1.78
CA ALA A 104 4.27 -15.64 2.78
C ALA A 104 3.48 -14.47 3.39
N GLU A 105 3.54 -14.30 4.72
CA GLU A 105 2.92 -13.15 5.39
C GLU A 105 3.68 -11.86 5.11
N CYS A 106 2.97 -10.85 4.63
CA CYS A 106 3.56 -9.60 4.20
C CYS A 106 2.66 -8.39 4.45
N TRP A 107 3.29 -7.23 4.44
CA TRP A 107 2.64 -5.95 4.20
C TRP A 107 2.72 -5.61 2.71
N LEU A 108 1.59 -5.20 2.15
CA LEU A 108 1.52 -4.51 0.87
C LEU A 108 1.44 -3.02 1.18
N VAL A 109 2.45 -2.26 0.73
CA VAL A 109 2.47 -0.80 0.85
C VAL A 109 2.40 -0.22 -0.55
N ILE A 110 1.28 0.44 -0.85
CA ILE A 110 1.08 1.13 -2.12
C ILE A 110 1.20 2.62 -1.86
N GLU A 111 2.15 3.25 -2.54
CA GLU A 111 2.43 4.69 -2.42
C GLU A 111 2.30 5.40 -3.76
N ALA A 112 1.94 6.67 -3.71
CA ALA A 112 1.99 7.58 -4.85
C ALA A 112 3.30 8.34 -4.86
N TRP A 113 3.88 8.57 -6.03
CA TRP A 113 5.08 9.37 -6.21
C TRP A 113 5.00 10.15 -7.54
N GLY A 114 5.93 11.06 -7.78
CA GLY A 114 5.95 11.88 -9.00
C GLY A 114 7.35 12.29 -9.42
N ASP A 115 7.46 12.82 -10.63
CA ASP A 115 8.68 13.44 -11.14
C ASP A 115 8.95 14.81 -10.46
N GLU A 116 10.20 15.26 -10.50
CA GLU A 116 10.61 16.57 -9.96
C GLU A 116 9.73 17.72 -10.48
N ASP A 117 9.35 18.65 -9.60
CA ASP A 117 8.44 19.77 -9.85
C ASP A 117 7.02 19.41 -10.38
N GLY A 118 6.68 18.11 -10.40
CA GLY A 118 5.40 17.58 -10.84
C GLY A 118 4.33 17.46 -9.75
N VAL A 119 3.42 16.53 -9.98
CA VAL A 119 2.39 16.06 -9.03
C VAL A 119 2.55 14.57 -8.80
N LEU A 120 1.90 14.03 -7.78
CA LEU A 120 1.91 12.59 -7.48
C LEU A 120 1.03 11.82 -8.48
N SER A 121 1.59 11.45 -9.64
CA SER A 121 0.89 10.78 -10.73
C SER A 121 1.26 9.31 -10.93
N HIS A 122 2.31 8.82 -10.26
CA HIS A 122 2.81 7.46 -10.38
C HIS A 122 2.51 6.64 -9.13
N LYS A 123 2.63 5.32 -9.24
CA LYS A 123 2.38 4.38 -8.14
C LYS A 123 3.59 3.50 -7.91
N ARG A 124 3.73 3.01 -6.69
CA ARG A 124 4.72 2.01 -6.33
C ARG A 124 4.14 1.04 -5.33
N LEU A 125 4.42 -0.24 -5.53
CA LEU A 125 4.19 -1.32 -4.60
C LEU A 125 5.50 -1.67 -3.89
N TRP A 126 5.42 -1.81 -2.58
CA TRP A 126 6.39 -2.53 -1.77
C TRP A 126 5.72 -3.74 -1.14
N VAL A 127 6.40 -4.88 -1.24
CA VAL A 127 6.05 -6.09 -0.49
C VAL A 127 7.09 -6.26 0.58
N ILE A 128 6.64 -6.24 1.84
CA ILE A 128 7.52 -6.23 3.01
C ILE A 128 7.16 -7.45 3.86
N ASN A 129 8.16 -8.23 4.29
CA ASN A 129 7.92 -9.35 5.20
C ASN A 129 7.29 -8.85 6.50
N ARG A 130 6.21 -9.51 6.96
CA ARG A 130 5.43 -9.03 8.11
C ARG A 130 6.22 -9.03 9.43
N THR A 131 7.13 -9.99 9.59
CA THR A 131 7.90 -10.17 10.82
C THR A 131 9.23 -9.43 10.79
N THR A 132 10.00 -9.56 9.71
CA THR A 132 11.35 -8.98 9.63
C THR A 132 11.34 -7.52 9.17
N LEU A 133 10.23 -7.05 8.60
CA LEU A 133 10.10 -5.74 7.97
C LEU A 133 11.08 -5.50 6.81
N GLU A 134 11.68 -6.57 6.29
CA GLU A 134 12.55 -6.50 5.11
C GLU A 134 11.71 -6.41 3.83
N ILE A 135 12.17 -5.61 2.88
CA ILE A 135 11.58 -5.53 1.55
C ILE A 135 11.89 -6.83 0.80
N ILE A 136 10.85 -7.54 0.38
CA ILE A 136 10.96 -8.80 -0.39
C ILE A 136 10.53 -8.63 -1.85
N GLY A 137 9.90 -7.52 -2.20
CA GLY A 137 9.54 -7.19 -3.57
C GLY A 137 9.18 -5.73 -3.75
N SER A 138 9.35 -5.22 -4.96
CA SER A 138 8.91 -3.88 -5.33
C SER A 138 8.54 -3.79 -6.80
N SER A 139 7.62 -2.88 -7.13
CA SER A 139 7.22 -2.60 -8.51
C SER A 139 6.76 -1.16 -8.63
N SER A 140 7.15 -0.47 -9.70
CA SER A 140 6.74 0.90 -9.97
C SER A 140 5.90 0.97 -11.25
N PHE A 141 4.89 1.83 -11.24
CA PHE A 141 3.94 2.02 -12.32
C PHE A 141 3.91 3.51 -12.65
N ARG A 142 4.24 3.87 -13.89
CA ARG A 142 4.33 5.25 -14.35
C ARG A 142 3.13 5.61 -15.21
#